data_AF-A0A2V5ZXC3-F1
#
_entry.id   AF-A0A2V5ZXC3-F1
#
_cell.length_a   1.000
_cell.length_b   1.000
_cell.length_c   1.000
_cell.angle_alpha   90.00
_cell.angle_beta   90.00
_cell.angle_gamma   90.00
#
_symmetry.space_group_name_H-M   'P 1'
#
loop_
_entity.id
_entity.type
_entity.pdbx_description
1 polymer ?
#
loop_
_entity_poly.entity_id
_entity_poly.type
_entity_poly.pdbx_seq_one_letter_code
_entity_poly.pdbx_strand_id
1 'polypeptide(L)'
;MKFFSAGILGLALAIESAFAGGGDFTPSNSIASLGPPRFEMAVQSAYVLGVFGNPNSYEIAPQFITGRIRWSVNNSDSWARGYNQFSISLMAEPIIRGVENFYYGINFGGRYNFVRPNSRIMPYFSGGLGLGWIDSNPDMRGSQGQDFTFNILTGAGIGY
;
A
#
# COMPACT_ATOMS: atom_id res chain seq x y z
N MET A 1 -1.32 -32.56 -3.43
CA MET A 1 -1.68 -31.52 -2.44
C MET A 1 -2.15 -30.31 -3.22
N LYS A 2 -3.43 -29.93 -3.11
CA LYS A 2 -3.99 -28.79 -3.84
C LYS A 2 -3.79 -27.54 -2.99
N PHE A 3 -2.84 -26.69 -3.37
CA PHE A 3 -2.67 -25.36 -2.79
C PHE A 3 -3.86 -24.50 -3.25
N PHE A 4 -4.78 -24.19 -2.35
CA PHE A 4 -5.82 -23.20 -2.61
C PHE A 4 -5.31 -21.85 -2.09
N SER A 5 -4.75 -21.07 -2.99
CA SER A 5 -4.42 -19.67 -2.76
C SER A 5 -5.70 -18.84 -2.80
N ALA A 6 -6.23 -18.48 -1.63
CA ALA A 6 -7.28 -17.47 -1.52
C ALA A 6 -6.63 -16.09 -1.65
N GLY A 7 -6.60 -15.54 -2.87
CA GLY A 7 -6.18 -14.16 -3.10
C GLY A 7 -7.36 -13.22 -2.84
N ILE A 8 -7.25 -12.36 -1.82
CA ILE A 8 -8.22 -11.28 -1.59
C ILE A 8 -7.87 -10.14 -2.55
N LEU A 9 -8.68 -9.93 -3.57
CA LEU A 9 -8.61 -8.74 -4.43
C LEU A 9 -9.62 -7.71 -3.89
N GLY A 10 -9.10 -6.65 -3.28
CA GLY A 10 -9.90 -5.56 -2.69
C GLY A 10 -9.72 -4.25 -3.44
N LEU A 11 -10.81 -3.50 -3.62
CA LEU A 11 -10.75 -2.10 -4.03
C LEU A 11 -10.60 -1.24 -2.78
N ALA A 12 -9.45 -0.60 -2.60
CA ALA A 12 -9.20 0.29 -1.47
C ALA A 12 -9.34 1.75 -1.90
N LEU A 13 -10.27 2.48 -1.26
CA LEU A 13 -10.24 3.95 -1.24
C LEU A 13 -9.39 4.35 -0.03
N ALA A 14 -8.10 4.57 -0.26
CA ALA A 14 -7.17 4.99 0.78
C ALA A 14 -7.06 6.52 0.77
N ILE A 15 -7.22 7.14 1.94
CA ILE A 15 -6.79 8.52 2.16
C ILE A 15 -5.35 8.44 2.70
N GLU A 16 -4.38 8.83 1.88
CA GLU A 16 -2.99 8.93 2.32
C GLU A 16 -2.79 10.27 3.04
N SER A 17 -2.46 10.25 4.33
CA SER A 17 -1.90 11.41 5.03
C SER A 17 -0.38 11.30 5.03
N ALA A 18 0.28 12.06 4.16
CA ALA A 18 1.75 12.09 4.08
C ALA A 18 2.30 13.10 5.09
N PHE A 19 3.11 12.64 6.04
CA PHE A 19 3.92 13.49 6.93
C PHE A 19 5.36 13.49 6.38
N ALA A 20 5.71 14.55 5.66
CA ALA A 20 7.11 14.84 5.36
C ALA A 20 7.78 15.40 6.64
N GLY A 21 8.89 14.80 7.07
CA GLY A 21 9.60 15.25 8.26
C GLY A 21 10.20 16.66 8.08
N GLY A 22 9.77 17.60 8.93
CA GLY A 22 10.48 18.83 9.28
C GLY A 22 10.90 19.76 8.13
N GLY A 23 9.94 20.49 7.56
CA GLY A 23 10.18 21.60 6.63
C GLY A 23 8.92 21.95 5.86
N ASP A 24 8.59 23.24 5.78
CA ASP A 24 7.32 23.82 5.33
C ASP A 24 6.58 23.08 4.20
N PHE A 25 5.31 22.79 4.46
CA PHE A 25 4.43 22.01 3.59
C PHE A 25 3.87 22.88 2.45
N THR A 26 4.57 22.94 1.31
CA THR A 26 3.95 23.30 0.02
C THR A 26 4.68 22.65 -1.16
N PRO A 27 4.33 21.44 -1.62
CA PRO A 27 4.95 20.86 -2.80
C PRO A 27 4.04 20.96 -4.04
N SER A 28 4.32 21.95 -4.89
CA SER A 28 4.19 21.85 -6.34
C SER A 28 4.71 23.14 -7.01
N ASN A 29 5.91 23.08 -7.59
CA ASN A 29 6.17 23.49 -8.97
C ASN A 29 6.95 22.33 -9.64
N SER A 30 6.22 21.22 -9.87
CA SER A 30 6.71 19.89 -10.31
C SER A 30 7.72 19.19 -9.37
N ILE A 31 7.35 19.10 -8.10
CA ILE A 31 8.07 18.46 -6.98
C ILE A 31 9.58 18.76 -6.85
N ALA A 32 10.06 20.00 -6.74
CA ALA A 32 9.64 21.27 -7.33
C ALA A 32 10.70 21.66 -8.39
N SER A 33 10.80 20.85 -9.46
CA SER A 33 11.98 20.53 -10.31
C SER A 33 12.79 19.29 -9.85
N LEU A 34 12.08 18.33 -9.27
CA LEU A 34 12.52 16.94 -9.03
C LEU A 34 13.61 16.72 -7.98
N GLY A 35 13.66 17.59 -6.98
CA GLY A 35 14.29 17.29 -5.69
C GLY A 35 13.27 16.81 -4.64
N PRO A 36 12.63 15.62 -4.77
CA PRO A 36 11.61 15.16 -3.81
C PRO A 36 12.15 14.91 -2.39
N PRO A 37 11.34 14.83 -1.34
CA PRO A 37 11.84 14.46 -0.01
C PRO A 37 12.68 13.17 -0.05
N ARG A 38 13.83 13.15 0.65
CA ARG A 38 14.63 11.93 0.77
C ARG A 38 13.90 10.86 1.59
N PHE A 39 13.13 11.32 2.56
CA PHE A 39 12.34 10.51 3.45
C PHE A 39 10.92 11.07 3.56
N GLU A 40 9.95 10.18 3.61
CA GLU A 40 8.53 10.48 3.74
C GLU A 40 7.90 9.43 4.65
N MET A 41 6.95 9.85 5.48
CA MET A 41 6.08 8.93 6.20
C MET A 41 4.65 9.14 5.76
N ALA A 42 3.85 8.08 5.77
CA ALA A 42 2.42 8.18 5.54
C ALA A 42 1.65 7.31 6.51
N VAL A 43 0.51 7.82 6.95
CA VAL A 43 -0.52 7.02 7.61
C VAL A 43 -1.69 6.91 6.66
N GLN A 44 -2.16 5.68 6.43
CA GLN A 44 -3.25 5.40 5.52
C GLN A 44 -4.30 4.56 6.22
N SER A 45 -5.54 4.93 5.97
CA SER A 45 -6.70 4.16 6.40
C SER A 45 -7.55 3.91 5.16
N ALA A 46 -8.09 2.69 5.04
CA ALA A 46 -9.06 2.37 4.02
C ALA A 46 -10.15 1.46 4.58
N TYR A 47 -11.17 1.25 3.77
CA TYR A 47 -12.20 0.24 4.01
C TYR A 47 -12.32 -0.59 2.74
N VAL A 48 -12.12 -1.90 2.89
CA VAL A 48 -12.01 -2.85 1.79
C VAL A 48 -13.17 -3.82 1.86
N LEU A 49 -13.91 -3.89 0.75
CA LEU A 49 -14.98 -4.85 0.52
C LEU A 49 -14.45 -6.01 -0.31
N GLY A 50 -14.71 -7.25 0.10
CA GLY A 50 -14.43 -8.43 -0.69
C GLY A 50 -15.28 -8.45 -1.97
N VAL A 51 -14.66 -8.33 -3.14
CA VAL A 51 -15.40 -8.20 -4.41
C VAL A 51 -15.59 -9.53 -5.13
N PHE A 52 -14.55 -10.37 -5.22
CA PHE A 52 -14.58 -11.61 -6.02
C PHE A 52 -14.10 -12.85 -5.23
N GLY A 53 -14.80 -13.98 -5.41
CA GLY A 53 -14.35 -15.30 -4.95
C GLY A 53 -14.34 -15.51 -3.44
N ASN A 54 -14.91 -14.58 -2.67
CA ASN A 54 -14.90 -14.62 -1.22
C ASN A 54 -16.20 -15.24 -0.67
N PRO A 55 -16.19 -16.48 -0.15
CA PRO A 55 -17.39 -17.14 0.37
C PRO A 55 -17.97 -16.44 1.61
N ASN A 56 -17.19 -15.63 2.33
CA ASN A 56 -17.58 -15.07 3.63
C ASN A 56 -17.81 -13.56 3.61
N SER A 57 -17.75 -12.92 2.42
CA SER A 57 -17.99 -11.47 2.25
C SER A 57 -17.14 -10.61 3.20
N TYR A 58 -15.81 -10.65 3.05
CA TYR A 58 -14.95 -9.96 4.00
C TYR A 58 -15.11 -8.45 3.92
N GLU A 59 -15.07 -7.82 5.08
CA GLU A 59 -15.00 -6.39 5.27
C GLU A 59 -13.79 -6.11 6.17
N ILE A 60 -12.83 -5.35 5.65
CA ILE A 60 -11.55 -5.11 6.32
C ILE A 60 -11.33 -3.61 6.41
N ALA A 61 -10.85 -3.11 7.55
CA ALA A 61 -10.54 -1.70 7.74
C ALA A 61 -9.03 -1.47 7.85
N PRO A 62 -8.24 -1.71 6.78
CA PRO A 62 -6.80 -1.73 6.87
C PRO A 62 -6.21 -0.36 7.24
N GLN A 63 -5.21 -0.42 8.12
CA GLN A 63 -4.44 0.70 8.62
C GLN A 63 -2.97 0.47 8.28
N PHE A 64 -2.34 1.47 7.67
CA PHE A 64 -0.94 1.42 7.27
C PHE A 64 -0.17 2.56 7.89
N ILE A 65 1.03 2.25 8.38
CA ILE A 65 2.07 3.24 8.67
C ILE A 65 3.24 2.91 7.75
N THR A 66 3.53 3.78 6.80
CA THR A 66 4.55 3.55 5.78
C THR A 66 5.67 4.58 5.88
N GLY A 67 6.90 4.11 6.04
CA GLY A 67 8.10 4.90 5.81
C GLY A 67 8.63 4.68 4.40
N ARG A 68 9.03 5.76 3.71
CA ARG A 68 9.51 5.72 2.34
C ARG A 68 10.83 6.46 2.22
N ILE A 69 11.80 5.85 1.56
CA ILE A 69 13.10 6.45 1.25
C ILE A 69 13.22 6.56 -0.26
N ARG A 70 13.46 7.77 -0.75
CA ARG A 70 13.71 8.03 -2.17
C ARG A 70 15.09 7.50 -2.56
N TRP A 71 15.12 6.54 -3.48
CA TRP A 71 16.37 5.93 -3.96
C TRP A 71 16.83 6.53 -5.29
N SER A 72 15.94 6.68 -6.27
CA SER A 72 16.32 7.13 -7.61
C SER A 72 15.39 8.20 -8.15
N VAL A 73 15.91 9.05 -9.03
CA VAL A 73 15.18 10.13 -9.70
C VAL A 73 15.45 10.06 -11.19
N ASN A 74 14.39 10.10 -11.99
CA ASN A 74 14.45 10.24 -13.44
C ASN A 74 13.95 11.62 -13.86
N ASN A 75 14.88 12.51 -14.23
CA ASN A 75 14.58 13.84 -14.73
C ASN A 75 14.64 13.95 -16.26
N SER A 76 14.16 12.93 -16.98
CA SER A 76 13.96 13.01 -18.43
C SER A 76 12.74 13.87 -18.78
N ASP A 77 12.74 14.52 -19.95
CA ASP A 77 11.54 15.18 -20.53
C ASP A 77 10.54 14.19 -21.16
N SER A 78 10.53 12.94 -20.69
CA SER A 78 9.62 11.88 -21.17
C SER A 78 8.44 11.70 -20.22
N TRP A 79 7.47 10.87 -20.64
CA TRP A 79 6.35 10.48 -19.80
C TRP A 79 6.77 9.70 -18.54
N ALA A 80 7.96 9.10 -18.55
CA ALA A 80 8.54 8.36 -17.43
C ALA A 80 9.34 9.27 -16.48
N ARG A 81 9.12 10.60 -16.50
CA ARG A 81 9.71 11.51 -15.51
C ARG A 81 9.13 11.23 -14.13
N GLY A 82 9.99 11.11 -13.11
CA GLY A 82 9.53 10.69 -11.79
C GLY A 82 10.62 10.26 -10.84
N TYR A 83 10.25 9.57 -9.76
CA TYR A 83 11.19 9.05 -8.77
C TYR A 83 10.73 7.73 -8.15
N ASN A 84 11.71 6.94 -7.72
CA ASN A 84 11.53 5.67 -7.04
C ASN A 84 11.68 5.86 -5.53
N GLN A 85 10.79 5.21 -4.78
CA GLN A 85 10.87 5.07 -3.33
C GLN A 85 10.94 3.60 -2.95
N PHE A 86 11.83 3.28 -2.02
CA PHE A 86 11.73 2.05 -1.24
C PHE A 86 10.83 2.31 -0.03
N SER A 87 9.89 1.41 0.22
CA SER A 87 8.85 1.57 1.22
C SER A 87 8.86 0.40 2.21
N ILE A 88 8.73 0.72 3.49
CA ILE A 88 8.45 -0.24 4.56
C ILE A 88 7.11 0.16 5.17
N SER A 89 6.15 -0.76 5.17
CA SER A 89 4.81 -0.52 5.72
C SER A 89 4.52 -1.49 6.85
N LEU A 90 4.11 -0.96 7.99
CA LEU A 90 3.46 -1.70 9.06
C LEU A 90 1.95 -1.69 8.81
N MET A 91 1.32 -2.84 8.95
CA MET A 91 -0.07 -3.07 8.57
C MET A 91 -0.82 -3.62 9.76
N ALA A 92 -1.94 -3.00 10.08
CA ALA A 92 -2.92 -3.48 11.04
C ALA A 92 -4.29 -3.47 10.36
N GLU A 93 -4.87 -4.64 10.18
CA GLU A 93 -6.07 -4.83 9.40
C GLU A 93 -7.12 -5.54 10.26
N PRO A 94 -7.93 -4.77 11.02
CA PRO A 94 -9.12 -5.29 11.67
C PRO A 94 -10.08 -5.83 10.61
N ILE A 95 -10.53 -7.07 10.81
CA ILE A 95 -11.50 -7.74 9.95
C ILE A 95 -12.86 -7.54 10.61
N ILE A 96 -13.66 -6.63 10.08
CA ILE A 96 -14.99 -6.27 10.60
C ILE A 96 -15.98 -7.40 10.34
N ARG A 97 -15.80 -8.10 9.21
CA ARG A 97 -16.56 -9.26 8.82
C ARG A 97 -15.64 -10.24 8.11
N GLY A 98 -15.61 -11.48 8.57
CA GLY A 98 -14.73 -12.53 8.05
C GLY A 98 -14.71 -13.75 8.96
N VAL A 99 -13.90 -14.75 8.60
CA VAL A 99 -13.65 -15.93 9.45
C VAL A 99 -12.57 -15.64 10.49
N GLU A 100 -11.60 -14.80 10.12
CA GLU A 100 -10.57 -14.27 11.02
C GLU A 100 -10.97 -12.90 11.57
N ASN A 101 -10.36 -12.48 12.69
CA ASN A 101 -10.68 -11.22 13.37
C ASN A 101 -9.67 -10.11 13.06
N PHE A 102 -8.41 -10.45 12.81
CA PHE A 102 -7.38 -9.46 12.53
C PHE A 102 -6.25 -10.01 11.67
N TYR A 103 -5.61 -9.10 10.95
CA TYR A 103 -4.36 -9.36 10.26
C TYR A 103 -3.33 -8.28 10.61
N TYR A 104 -2.14 -8.69 11.00
CA TYR A 104 -0.99 -7.81 11.17
C TYR A 104 0.09 -8.19 10.18
N GLY A 105 0.81 -7.20 9.66
CA GLY A 105 1.90 -7.52 8.76
C GLY A 105 2.91 -6.42 8.58
N ILE A 106 3.98 -6.79 7.89
CA ILE A 106 4.99 -5.89 7.38
C ILE A 106 5.12 -6.10 5.88
N ASN A 107 5.22 -5.02 5.12
CA ASN A 107 5.41 -5.05 3.68
C ASN A 107 6.64 -4.23 3.28
N PHE A 108 7.43 -4.79 2.37
CA PHE A 108 8.61 -4.19 1.78
C PHE A 108 8.40 -4.06 0.28
N GLY A 109 8.51 -2.85 -0.25
CA GLY A 109 8.14 -2.62 -1.64
C GLY A 109 8.74 -1.38 -2.27
N GLY A 110 8.54 -1.28 -3.57
CA GLY A 110 8.85 -0.11 -4.37
C GLY A 110 7.60 0.71 -4.65
N ARG A 111 7.77 2.03 -4.79
CA ARG A 111 6.77 2.93 -5.36
C ARG A 111 7.43 3.80 -6.41
N TYR A 112 6.81 3.91 -7.58
CA TYR A 112 7.20 4.85 -8.62
C TYR A 112 6.17 5.96 -8.72
N ASN A 113 6.62 7.20 -8.59
CA ASN A 113 5.78 8.38 -8.70
C ASN A 113 6.05 9.11 -10.01
N PHE A 114 5.01 9.30 -10.84
CA PHE A 114 5.09 10.01 -12.12
C PHE A 114 4.88 11.50 -11.92
N VAL A 115 5.87 12.30 -12.29
CA VAL A 115 5.86 13.75 -12.06
C VAL A 115 5.90 14.48 -13.39
N ARG A 116 4.72 14.93 -13.83
CA ARG A 116 4.58 15.75 -15.03
C ARG A 116 4.95 17.22 -14.74
N PRO A 117 5.67 17.90 -15.65
CA PRO A 117 5.86 19.35 -15.56
C PRO A 117 4.50 20.06 -15.47
N ASN A 118 4.40 21.08 -14.61
CA ASN A 118 3.20 21.91 -14.40
C ASN A 118 1.93 21.14 -13.98
N SER A 119 2.06 19.87 -13.59
CA SER A 119 0.96 19.07 -13.06
C SER A 119 0.97 19.10 -11.53
N ARG A 120 -0.21 19.25 -10.93
CA ARG A 120 -0.42 19.06 -9.50
C ARG A 120 -0.76 17.62 -9.15
N ILE A 121 -1.22 16.84 -10.12
CA ILE A 121 -1.49 15.41 -9.92
C ILE A 121 -0.22 14.59 -10.14
N MET A 122 -0.01 13.62 -9.27
CA MET A 122 1.10 12.68 -9.30
C MET A 122 0.57 11.25 -9.26
N PRO A 123 0.31 10.64 -10.42
CA PRO A 123 0.01 9.21 -10.49
C PRO A 123 1.17 8.39 -9.92
N TYR A 124 0.86 7.26 -9.30
CA TYR A 124 1.88 6.34 -8.82
C TYR A 124 1.45 4.87 -8.96
N PHE A 125 2.47 4.01 -9.04
CA PHE A 125 2.32 2.57 -8.86
C PHE A 125 3.22 2.11 -7.72
N SER A 126 2.73 1.15 -6.95
CA SER A 126 3.48 0.50 -5.88
C SER A 126 3.34 -1.01 -5.96
N GLY A 127 4.38 -1.72 -5.53
CA GLY A 127 4.40 -3.17 -5.46
C GLY A 127 5.39 -3.61 -4.40
N GLY A 128 5.02 -4.63 -3.63
CA GLY A 128 5.84 -5.13 -2.54
C GLY A 128 5.43 -6.52 -2.07
N LEU A 129 6.35 -7.14 -1.36
CA LEU A 129 6.17 -8.42 -0.70
C LEU A 129 6.23 -8.21 0.80
N GLY A 130 5.51 -9.03 1.53
CA GLY A 130 5.46 -8.90 2.97
C GLY A 130 5.20 -10.20 3.68
N LEU A 131 5.27 -10.09 5.01
CA LEU A 131 4.95 -11.15 5.94
C LEU A 131 3.75 -10.71 6.77
N GLY A 132 2.93 -11.68 7.15
CA GLY A 132 1.69 -11.47 7.87
C GLY A 132 1.48 -12.50 8.97
N TRP A 133 0.72 -12.08 9.97
CA TRP A 133 0.14 -12.92 10.99
C TRP A 133 -1.37 -12.67 11.00
N ILE A 134 -2.13 -13.75 10.89
CA ILE A 134 -3.58 -13.76 10.96
C ILE A 134 -4.00 -14.75 12.06
N ASP A 135 -5.13 -14.50 12.71
CA ASP A 135 -5.74 -15.48 13.60
C ASP A 135 -6.54 -16.51 12.77
N SER A 136 -5.81 -17.46 12.18
CA SER A 136 -6.43 -18.46 11.32
C SER A 136 -7.25 -19.45 12.16
N ASN A 137 -8.48 -19.72 11.72
CA ASN A 137 -9.35 -20.76 12.27
C ASN A 137 -9.29 -22.03 11.40
N PRO A 138 -8.34 -22.96 11.61
CA PRO A 138 -8.06 -24.05 10.67
C PRO A 138 -9.24 -25.00 10.44
N ASP A 139 -10.17 -25.08 11.41
CA ASP A 139 -11.35 -25.95 11.33
C ASP A 139 -12.50 -25.33 10.49
N MET A 140 -12.38 -24.06 10.09
CA MET A 140 -13.40 -23.35 9.33
C MET A 140 -13.06 -23.29 7.84
N ARG A 141 -14.01 -23.74 7.01
CA ARG A 141 -13.87 -23.70 5.54
C ARG A 141 -13.72 -22.25 5.06
N GLY A 142 -12.59 -21.96 4.40
CA GLY A 142 -12.27 -20.63 3.88
C GLY A 142 -11.27 -19.84 4.75
N SER A 143 -10.86 -20.39 5.89
CA SER A 143 -9.72 -19.88 6.66
C SER A 143 -8.39 -20.12 5.94
N GLN A 144 -7.39 -19.29 6.23
CA GLN A 144 -6.03 -19.45 5.71
C GLN A 144 -5.33 -20.75 6.17
N GLY A 145 -5.79 -21.37 7.25
CA GLY A 145 -5.28 -22.66 7.75
C GLY A 145 -3.92 -22.60 8.45
N GLN A 146 -3.24 -21.46 8.42
CA GLN A 146 -2.00 -21.17 9.14
C GLN A 146 -1.96 -19.69 9.52
N ASP A 147 -1.43 -19.40 10.70
CA ASP A 147 -1.35 -18.04 11.22
C ASP A 147 -0.32 -17.18 10.48
N PHE A 148 0.82 -17.75 10.11
CA PHE A 148 1.86 -17.05 9.35
C PHE A 148 1.62 -17.10 7.85
N THR A 149 1.70 -15.95 7.19
CA THR A 149 1.39 -15.82 5.76
C THR A 149 2.38 -14.91 5.04
N PHE A 150 2.47 -15.08 3.71
CA PHE A 150 3.15 -14.13 2.83
C PHE A 150 2.10 -13.28 2.13
N ASN A 151 2.34 -11.97 2.03
CA ASN A 151 1.48 -11.05 1.31
C ASN A 151 2.17 -10.44 0.10
N ILE A 152 1.38 -10.17 -0.93
CA ILE A 152 1.77 -9.39 -2.10
C ILE A 152 0.86 -8.17 -2.11
N LEU A 153 1.44 -6.98 -1.96
CA LEU A 153 0.70 -5.73 -1.99
C LEU A 153 1.04 -5.00 -3.27
N THR A 154 0.03 -4.69 -4.07
CA THR A 154 0.17 -3.83 -5.24
C THR A 154 -0.85 -2.70 -5.16
N GLY A 155 -0.49 -1.55 -5.69
CA GLY A 155 -1.33 -0.37 -5.60
C GLY A 155 -1.08 0.58 -6.76
N ALA A 156 -2.13 1.33 -7.11
CA ALA A 156 -2.06 2.45 -8.02
C ALA A 156 -2.89 3.58 -7.42
N GLY A 157 -2.45 4.82 -7.58
CA GLY A 157 -3.17 5.95 -7.03
C GLY A 157 -2.72 7.27 -7.62
N ILE A 158 -3.31 8.36 -7.12
CA ILE A 158 -2.99 9.73 -7.53
C ILE A 158 -2.76 10.55 -6.25
N GLY A 159 -1.56 11.11 -6.11
CA GLY A 159 -1.26 12.13 -5.10
C GLY A 159 -1.51 13.54 -5.62
N TYR A 160 -1.65 14.51 -4.70
CA TYR A 160 -1.83 15.94 -4.97
C TYR A 160 -0.99 16.81 -4.04
#